data_AF-A0A098VUN0-F1
#
_entry.id   AF-A0A098VUN0-F1
#
_cell.length_a   1.000
_cell.length_b   1.000
_cell.length_c   1.000
_cell.angle_alpha   90.00
_cell.angle_beta   90.00
_cell.angle_gamma   90.00
#
_symmetry.space_group_name_H-M   'P 1'
#
loop_
_entity.id
_entity.type
_entity.pdbx_description
1 polymer ?
#
loop_
_entity_poly.entity_id
_entity_poly.type
_entity_poly.pdbx_seq_one_letter_code
_entity_poly.pdbx_strand_id
1 'polypeptide(L)'
;MLGIGVDCVLINRIESIVGKRLDPHSLAKRILSANEYKYFGSTFTDPRSSKCVSFLAGRFALKEASFKALSSSSALKWNFSFKDIETATQDGSCVPVTTYLPSNLPLVTSLTHDGGIAIAVALVTNRV
;
A
#
# COMPACT_ATOMS: atom_id res chain seq x y z
N MET A 1 -15.85 -10.00 -11.92
CA MET A 1 -15.16 -9.06 -11.02
C MET A 1 -15.83 -9.18 -9.66
N LEU A 2 -15.06 -9.35 -8.58
CA LEU A 2 -15.59 -9.56 -7.22
C LEU A 2 -15.53 -8.30 -6.35
N GLY A 3 -14.63 -7.37 -6.65
CA GLY A 3 -14.49 -6.13 -5.92
C GLY A 3 -13.53 -5.16 -6.59
N ILE A 4 -13.74 -3.87 -6.33
CA ILE A 4 -12.88 -2.78 -6.78
C ILE A 4 -12.63 -1.84 -5.62
N GLY A 5 -11.44 -1.29 -5.55
CA GLY A 5 -11.08 -0.26 -4.59
C GLY A 5 -10.18 0.78 -5.23
N VAL A 6 -10.42 2.03 -4.87
CA VAL A 6 -9.62 3.18 -5.31
C VAL A 6 -9.29 4.01 -4.08
N ASP A 7 -8.07 4.50 -4.03
CA ASP A 7 -7.65 5.45 -3.01
C ASP A 7 -6.74 6.53 -3.59
N CYS A 8 -6.86 7.74 -3.04
CA CYS A 8 -6.08 8.91 -3.42
C CYS A 8 -5.57 9.59 -2.16
N VAL A 9 -4.26 9.82 -2.13
CA VAL A 9 -3.54 10.36 -0.98
C VAL A 9 -2.79 11.61 -1.42
N LEU A 10 -3.01 12.70 -0.68
CA LEU A 10 -2.15 13.89 -0.76
C LEU A 10 -0.81 13.59 -0.10
N ILE A 11 0.29 13.68 -0.84
CA ILE A 11 1.65 13.34 -0.36
C ILE A 11 2.04 14.24 0.81
N ASN A 12 1.70 15.52 0.71
CA ASN A 12 1.84 16.55 1.75
C ASN A 12 1.07 16.23 3.05
N ARG A 13 0.02 15.39 3.00
CA ARG A 13 -0.63 14.87 4.22
C ARG A 13 0.27 13.85 4.92
N ILE A 14 0.92 12.97 4.16
CA ILE A 14 1.87 12.00 4.69
C ILE A 14 3.09 12.72 5.26
N GLU A 15 3.62 13.71 4.54
CA GLU A 15 4.69 14.60 5.00
C GLU A 15 4.35 15.25 6.34
N SER A 16 3.15 15.83 6.45
CA SER A 16 2.67 16.44 7.69
C SER A 16 2.57 15.44 8.83
N ILE A 17 2.16 14.19 8.56
CA ILE A 17 2.10 13.13 9.58
C ILE A 17 3.51 12.79 10.07
N VAL A 18 4.44 12.51 9.15
CA VAL A 18 5.82 12.10 9.50
C VAL A 18 6.72 13.24 9.98
N GLY A 19 6.29 14.49 9.79
CA GLY A 19 6.99 15.68 10.26
C GLY A 19 6.46 16.24 11.58
N LYS A 20 5.17 16.07 11.87
CA LYS A 20 4.51 16.73 13.03
C LYS A 20 3.94 15.78 14.09
N ARG A 21 3.58 14.55 13.71
CA ARG A 21 2.82 13.63 14.59
C ARG A 21 3.55 12.35 14.91
N LEU A 22 4.27 11.80 13.94
CA LEU A 22 5.01 10.56 14.03
C LEU A 22 6.37 10.78 13.36
N ASP A 23 7.39 10.00 13.70
CA ASP A 23 8.57 9.91 12.85
C ASP A 23 8.29 8.97 11.64
N PRO A 24 9.07 9.06 10.55
CA PRO A 24 8.85 8.23 9.36
C PRO A 24 8.93 6.72 9.64
N HIS A 25 9.82 6.26 10.53
CA HIS A 25 9.93 4.84 10.87
C HIS A 25 8.70 4.35 11.63
N SER A 26 8.11 5.18 12.50
CA SER A 26 6.87 4.85 13.19
C SER A 26 5.70 4.67 12.22
N LEU A 27 5.57 5.54 11.20
CA LEU A 27 4.56 5.34 10.16
C LEU A 27 4.86 4.08 9.34
N ALA A 28 6.11 3.92 8.88
CA ALA A 28 6.54 2.78 8.10
C ALA A 28 6.27 1.45 8.83
N LYS A 29 6.57 1.36 10.13
CA LYS A 29 6.27 0.17 10.96
C LYS A 29 4.79 -0.14 11.08
N ARG A 30 3.89 0.81 10.86
CA ARG A 30 2.44 0.58 10.91
C ARG A 30 1.90 0.09 9.58
N ILE A 31 2.41 0.62 8.47
CA ILE A 31 1.84 0.40 7.14
C ILE A 31 2.56 -0.70 6.36
N LEU A 32 3.88 -0.85 6.52
CA LEU A 32 4.70 -1.75 5.72
C LEU A 32 4.71 -3.16 6.31
N SER A 33 4.73 -4.16 5.42
CA SER A 33 5.08 -5.54 5.78
C SER A 33 6.54 -5.63 6.26
N ALA A 34 6.95 -6.78 6.78
CA ALA A 34 8.33 -6.98 7.21
C ALA A 34 9.34 -6.77 6.06
N ASN A 35 9.06 -7.30 4.86
CA ASN A 35 9.96 -7.15 3.72
C ASN A 35 9.96 -5.73 3.17
N GLU A 36 8.79 -5.10 3.09
CA GLU A 36 8.69 -3.69 2.68
C GLU A 36 9.43 -2.76 3.64
N TYR A 37 9.35 -3.01 4.95
CA TYR A 37 10.07 -2.23 5.95
C TYR A 37 11.59 -2.43 5.86
N LYS A 38 12.03 -3.65 5.57
CA LYS A 38 13.45 -3.93 5.29
C LYS A 38 13.93 -3.18 4.05
N TYR A 39 13.16 -3.25 2.95
CA TYR A 39 13.45 -2.52 1.72
C TYR A 39 13.48 -1.00 1.95
N PHE A 40 12.53 -0.49 2.73
CA PHE A 40 12.46 0.92 3.11
C PHE A 40 13.75 1.37 3.81
N GLY A 41 14.19 0.62 4.82
CA GLY A 41 15.40 0.94 5.58
C GLY A 41 16.71 0.84 4.77
N SER A 42 16.76 -0.03 3.75
CA SER A 42 17.94 -0.15 2.89
C SER A 42 17.98 0.86 1.74
N THR A 43 16.82 1.36 1.31
CA THR A 43 16.70 2.18 0.10
C THR A 43 16.74 3.68 0.41
N PHE A 44 16.13 4.10 1.52
CA PHE A 44 16.03 5.51 1.90
C PHE A 44 17.01 5.83 3.02
N THR A 45 18.13 6.47 2.66
CA THR A 45 19.13 6.96 3.63
C THR A 45 18.61 8.14 4.44
N ASP A 46 17.83 9.03 3.80
CA ASP A 46 17.07 10.08 4.48
C ASP A 46 15.58 9.70 4.53
N PRO A 47 15.07 9.29 5.71
CA PRO A 47 13.68 8.90 5.89
C PRO A 47 12.70 10.08 5.84
N ARG A 48 13.18 11.34 5.71
CA ARG A 48 12.33 12.52 5.50
C ARG A 48 12.40 13.06 4.07
N SER A 49 13.20 12.45 3.20
CA SER A 49 13.29 12.85 1.81
C SER A 49 11.93 12.75 1.09
N SER A 50 11.71 13.60 0.09
CA SER A 50 10.47 13.58 -0.71
C SER A 50 10.20 12.20 -1.33
N LYS A 51 11.24 11.49 -1.77
CA LYS A 51 11.14 10.11 -2.29
C LYS A 51 10.60 9.14 -1.24
N CYS A 52 11.08 9.24 -0.01
CA CYS A 52 10.61 8.43 1.11
C CYS A 52 9.13 8.72 1.42
N VAL A 53 8.75 9.99 1.47
CA VAL A 53 7.37 10.40 1.72
C VAL A 53 6.45 9.91 0.60
N SER A 54 6.83 10.06 -0.67
CA SER A 54 6.08 9.54 -1.82
C SER A 54 5.95 8.03 -1.79
N PHE A 55 7.00 7.31 -1.38
CA PHE A 55 6.95 5.86 -1.20
C PHE A 55 5.92 5.45 -0.14
N LEU A 56 5.95 6.07 1.04
CA LEU A 56 4.97 5.80 2.10
C LEU A 56 3.55 6.17 1.67
N ALA A 57 3.37 7.28 0.94
CA ALA A 57 2.08 7.69 0.39
C ALA A 57 1.53 6.68 -0.61
N GLY A 58 2.36 6.20 -1.55
CA GLY A 58 1.96 5.18 -2.51
C GLY A 58 1.62 3.84 -1.86
N ARG A 59 2.39 3.42 -0.85
CA ARG A 59 2.09 2.20 -0.07
C ARG A 59 0.79 2.34 0.71
N PHE A 60 0.52 3.50 1.29
CA PHE A 60 -0.75 3.78 1.97
C PHE A 60 -1.92 3.68 0.99
N ALA A 61 -1.86 4.41 -0.14
CA ALA A 61 -2.91 4.43 -1.16
C ALA A 61 -3.20 3.02 -1.71
N LEU A 62 -2.15 2.25 -2.05
CA LEU A 62 -2.33 0.91 -2.62
C LEU A 62 -2.95 -0.06 -1.61
N LYS A 63 -2.55 0.01 -0.34
CA LYS A 63 -3.11 -0.87 0.70
C LYS A 63 -4.54 -0.51 1.05
N GLU A 64 -4.90 0.78 1.07
CA GLU A 64 -6.29 1.25 1.21
C GLU A 64 -7.16 0.82 0.02
N ALA A 65 -6.68 1.01 -1.21
CA ALA A 65 -7.39 0.55 -2.41
C ALA A 65 -7.62 -0.97 -2.36
N SER A 66 -6.61 -1.73 -1.96
CA SER A 66 -6.69 -3.19 -1.80
C SER A 66 -7.70 -3.58 -0.71
N PHE A 67 -7.66 -2.93 0.46
CA PHE A 67 -8.62 -3.15 1.53
C PHE A 67 -10.05 -2.92 1.08
N LYS A 68 -10.31 -1.83 0.36
CA LYS A 68 -11.63 -1.51 -0.21
C LYS A 68 -12.10 -2.58 -1.19
N ALA A 69 -11.24 -3.01 -2.10
CA ALA A 69 -11.57 -4.05 -3.08
C ALA A 69 -11.91 -5.39 -2.42
N LEU A 70 -11.17 -5.77 -1.37
CA LEU A 70 -11.39 -7.01 -0.62
C LEU A 70 -12.60 -6.95 0.31
N SER A 71 -12.91 -5.77 0.85
CA SER A 71 -14.09 -5.55 1.69
C SER A 71 -15.39 -5.75 0.90
N SER A 72 -15.41 -5.33 -0.37
CA SER A 72 -16.57 -5.54 -1.24
C SER A 72 -16.78 -7.00 -1.66
N SER A 73 -15.77 -7.86 -1.58
CA SER A 73 -15.83 -9.25 -2.04
C SER A 73 -16.13 -10.28 -0.93
N SER A 74 -16.49 -9.83 0.28
CA SER A 74 -16.65 -10.67 1.48
C SER A 74 -15.41 -11.51 1.85
N ALA A 75 -14.26 -11.24 1.23
CA ALA A 75 -13.01 -11.99 1.41
C ALA A 75 -12.21 -11.54 2.64
N LEU A 76 -12.62 -10.45 3.28
CA LEU A 76 -11.91 -9.85 4.40
C LEU A 76 -12.24 -10.57 5.72
N LYS A 77 -11.22 -10.93 6.49
CA LYS A 77 -11.37 -11.38 7.89
C LYS A 77 -11.45 -10.17 8.83
N TRP A 78 -12.09 -10.35 9.98
CA TRP A 78 -12.24 -9.33 11.03
C TRP A 78 -10.91 -8.74 11.56
N ASN A 79 -9.79 -9.43 11.38
CA ASN A 79 -8.47 -9.03 11.90
C ASN A 79 -7.48 -8.57 10.81
N PHE A 80 -7.98 -8.08 9.68
CA PHE A 80 -7.14 -7.62 8.56
C PHE A 80 -6.31 -6.38 8.93
N SER A 81 -5.03 -6.41 8.56
CA SER A 81 -4.04 -5.35 8.77
C SER A 81 -3.37 -4.94 7.47
N PHE A 82 -2.88 -3.70 7.38
CA PHE A 82 -2.06 -3.25 6.25
C PHE A 82 -0.86 -4.16 5.99
N LYS A 83 -0.31 -4.78 7.03
CA LYS A 83 0.85 -5.67 6.92
C LYS A 83 0.55 -7.00 6.25
N ASP A 84 -0.74 -7.36 6.13
CA ASP A 84 -1.16 -8.61 5.49
C ASP A 84 -1.07 -8.51 3.96
N ILE A 85 -1.12 -7.29 3.42
CA ILE A 85 -0.77 -6.99 2.02
C ILE A 85 0.70 -6.59 1.97
N GLU A 86 1.50 -7.35 1.24
CA GLU A 86 2.83 -6.95 0.82
C GLU A 86 2.77 -6.50 -0.65
N THR A 87 3.70 -5.66 -1.07
CA THR A 87 3.85 -5.33 -2.50
C THR A 87 5.24 -5.72 -2.97
N ALA A 88 5.27 -6.39 -4.12
CA ALA A 88 6.49 -6.67 -4.86
C ALA A 88 6.51 -5.81 -6.13
N THR A 89 7.70 -5.53 -6.63
CA THR A 89 7.87 -5.00 -7.96
C THR A 89 8.17 -6.16 -8.90
N GLN A 90 7.30 -6.39 -9.88
CA GLN A 90 7.51 -7.35 -10.95
C GLN A 90 7.54 -6.58 -12.27
N ASP A 91 8.64 -6.70 -13.02
CA ASP A 91 8.81 -6.05 -14.33
C ASP A 91 8.55 -4.52 -14.31
N GLY A 92 8.93 -3.86 -13.21
CA GLY A 92 8.72 -2.42 -13.00
C GLY A 92 7.30 -2.04 -12.53
N SER A 93 6.36 -2.99 -12.49
CA SER A 93 5.00 -2.78 -11.97
C SER A 93 4.89 -3.19 -10.52
N CYS A 94 4.15 -2.41 -9.72
CA CYS A 94 3.88 -2.74 -8.33
C CYS A 94 2.68 -3.71 -8.24
N VAL A 95 2.95 -4.96 -7.91
CA VAL A 95 1.95 -6.03 -7.78
C VAL A 95 1.79 -6.36 -6.30
N PRO A 96 0.56 -6.53 -5.78
CA PRO A 96 0.37 -6.87 -4.39
C PRO A 96 0.56 -8.38 -4.24
N VAL A 97 1.43 -8.78 -3.32
CA VAL A 97 1.61 -10.17 -2.90
C VAL A 97 0.95 -10.30 -1.54
N THR A 98 -0.05 -11.17 -1.43
CA THR A 98 -0.79 -11.29 -0.19
C THR A 98 -0.41 -12.55 0.58
N THR A 99 0.05 -12.38 1.81
CA THR A 99 0.53 -13.50 2.64
C THR A 99 -0.60 -14.16 3.43
N TYR A 100 -1.73 -13.47 3.65
CA TYR A 100 -2.83 -13.95 4.50
C TYR A 100 -4.25 -13.74 3.94
N LEU A 101 -4.46 -13.83 2.62
CA LEU A 101 -5.82 -13.81 2.07
C LEU A 101 -6.41 -15.23 2.11
N PRO A 102 -7.52 -15.46 2.83
CA PRO A 102 -8.12 -16.80 2.95
C PRO A 102 -8.63 -17.32 1.61
N SER A 103 -9.00 -16.40 0.72
CA SER A 103 -9.71 -16.68 -0.52
C SER A 103 -8.77 -16.90 -1.70
N ASN A 104 -7.46 -16.64 -1.54
CA ASN A 104 -6.46 -16.92 -2.57
C ASN A 104 -6.83 -16.27 -3.93
N LEU A 105 -7.62 -15.19 -3.87
CA LEU A 105 -8.19 -14.50 -5.02
C LEU A 105 -7.12 -13.62 -5.68
N PRO A 106 -7.05 -13.60 -7.02
CA PRO A 106 -6.18 -12.67 -7.71
C PRO A 106 -6.53 -11.22 -7.37
N LEU A 107 -5.51 -10.46 -6.98
CA LEU A 107 -5.59 -9.03 -6.73
C LEU A 107 -4.68 -8.31 -7.74
N VAL A 108 -5.27 -7.54 -8.64
CA VAL A 108 -4.55 -6.73 -9.62
C VAL A 108 -4.52 -5.30 -9.12
N THR A 109 -3.34 -4.69 -8.99
CA THR A 109 -3.22 -3.28 -8.60
C THR A 109 -2.47 -2.45 -9.61
N SER A 110 -2.73 -1.16 -9.58
CA SER A 110 -1.92 -0.13 -10.21
C SER A 110 -1.72 1.02 -9.23
N LEU A 111 -0.56 1.66 -9.28
CA LEU A 111 -0.18 2.81 -8.46
C LEU A 111 0.52 3.81 -9.36
N THR A 112 0.12 5.07 -9.23
CA THR A 112 0.80 6.20 -9.83
C THR A 112 0.93 7.32 -8.81
N HIS A 113 1.94 8.16 -8.97
CA HIS A 113 2.06 9.38 -8.20
C HIS A 113 2.60 10.50 -9.10
N ASP A 114 1.97 11.67 -9.02
CA ASP A 114 2.42 12.88 -9.70
C ASP A 114 1.75 14.10 -9.06
N GLY A 115 2.30 15.30 -9.23
CA GLY A 115 1.63 16.55 -8.84
C GLY A 115 1.27 16.67 -7.35
N GLY A 116 1.96 15.94 -6.47
CA GLY A 116 1.67 15.94 -5.02
C GLY A 116 0.58 14.95 -4.58
N ILE A 117 0.09 14.08 -5.48
CA ILE A 117 -0.87 13.03 -5.17
C ILE A 117 -0.30 11.64 -5.47
N ALA A 118 -0.74 10.64 -4.72
CA ALA A 118 -0.57 9.22 -5.03
C ALA A 118 -1.95 8.58 -5.16
N ILE A 119 -2.20 7.89 -6.28
CA ILE A 119 -3.46 7.21 -6.56
C ILE A 119 -3.19 5.73 -6.79
N ALA A 120 -3.99 4.89 -6.18
CA ALA A 120 -3.97 3.46 -6.43
C ALA A 120 -5.36 2.91 -6.75
N VAL A 121 -5.37 1.88 -7.59
CA VAL A 121 -6.55 1.08 -7.92
C VAL A 121 -6.23 -0.37 -7.62
N ALA A 122 -7.20 -1.10 -7.09
CA ALA A 122 -7.13 -2.53 -6.82
C ALA A 122 -8.40 -3.23 -7.33
N LEU A 123 -8.22 -4.39 -7.97
CA LEU A 123 -9.28 -5.21 -8.54
C LEU A 123 -9.16 -6.64 -8.02
N VAL A 124 -10.24 -7.15 -7.44
CA VAL A 124 -10.36 -8.56 -7.07
C VAL A 124 -11.11 -9.30 -8.18
N THR A 125 -10.50 -10.32 -8.77
CA THR A 125 -11.10 -11.09 -9.87
C THR A 125 -11.41 -12.53 -9.44
N ASN A 126 -12.25 -13.21 -10.21
CA ASN A 126 -12.37 -14.67 -10.10
C ASN A 126 -11.08 -15.31 -10.63
N ARG A 127 -10.76 -16.52 -10.16
CA ARG A 127 -9.83 -17.38 -10.88
C ARG A 127 -10.52 -17.82 -12.17
N VAL A 128 -9.85 -17.62 -13.30
CA VAL A 128 -10.27 -18.16 -14.61
C VAL A 128 -9.92 -19.63 -14.66
#